data_AF-A0A077QJG1-F1
#
_entry.id   AF-A0A077QJG1-F1
#
_cell.length_a   1.000
_cell.length_b   1.000
_cell.length_c   1.000
_cell.angle_alpha   90.00
_cell.angle_beta   90.00
_cell.angle_gamma   90.00
#
_symmetry.space_group_name_H-M   'P 1'
#
loop_
_entity.id
_entity.type
_entity.pdbx_description
1 polymer ?
#
loop_
_entity_poly.entity_id
_entity_poly.type
_entity_poly.pdbx_seq_one_letter_code
_entity_poly.pdbx_strand_id
1 'polypeptide(L)'
;MVTIDKSGSNEATVDELNKEKIKDNDIIIRQNKHLNNLIEQDHRNVKRQTRPMRGFKNFRRAQTVLVGIEWVCMLRKGQYRQKEGCPISPVAFFYQLAE
;
A
#
# COMPACT_ATOMS: atom_id res chain seq x y z
N MET A 1 -19.06 12.00 -3.11
CA MET A 1 -18.42 11.85 -1.79
C MET A 1 -16.98 11.39 -1.98
N VAL A 2 -16.00 12.14 -1.49
CA VAL A 2 -14.56 11.85 -1.61
C VAL A 2 -14.01 11.44 -0.25
N THR A 3 -13.19 10.38 -0.19
CA THR A 3 -12.53 9.98 1.06
C THR A 3 -11.15 10.59 1.11
N ILE A 4 -10.83 11.31 2.20
CA ILE A 4 -9.50 11.90 2.41
C ILE A 4 -8.91 11.45 3.74
N ASP A 5 -7.59 11.59 3.86
CA ASP A 5 -6.92 11.49 5.15
C ASP A 5 -7.27 12.70 6.03
N LYS A 6 -7.07 12.60 7.33
CA LYS A 6 -7.41 13.68 8.28
C LYS A 6 -6.37 14.80 8.27
N SER A 7 -5.87 15.17 7.09
CA SER A 7 -4.92 16.26 6.92
C SER A 7 -5.66 17.59 6.81
N GLY A 8 -5.23 18.57 7.61
CA GLY A 8 -5.84 19.90 7.63
C GLY A 8 -5.70 20.63 6.29
N SER A 9 -4.65 20.35 5.52
CA SER A 9 -4.46 20.92 4.19
C SER A 9 -5.53 20.46 3.20
N ASN A 10 -5.86 19.16 3.17
CA ASN A 10 -6.87 18.64 2.25
C ASN A 10 -8.28 19.13 2.61
N GLU A 11 -8.57 19.24 3.90
CA GLU A 11 -9.82 19.83 4.40
C GLU A 11 -9.95 21.30 3.97
N ALA A 12 -8.92 22.12 4.20
CA ALA A 12 -8.92 23.53 3.80
C ALA A 12 -9.06 23.71 2.28
N THR A 13 -8.39 22.86 1.48
CA THR A 13 -8.51 22.90 0.01
C THR A 13 -9.93 22.60 -0.45
N VAL A 14 -10.60 21.60 0.12
CA VAL A 14 -11.98 21.29 -0.29
C VAL A 14 -12.97 22.35 0.20
N ASP A 15 -12.76 22.90 1.40
CA ASP A 15 -13.57 24.02 1.89
C ASP A 15 -13.46 25.24 0.96
N GLU A 16 -12.25 25.55 0.49
CA GLU A 16 -12.03 26.62 -0.48
C GLU A 16 -12.69 26.33 -1.84
N LEU A 17 -12.58 25.10 -2.34
CA LEU A 17 -13.23 24.67 -3.58
C LEU A 17 -14.77 24.67 -3.52
N ASN A 18 -15.35 24.49 -2.33
CA ASN A 18 -16.80 24.53 -2.15
C ASN A 18 -17.34 25.96 -1.98
N LYS A 19 -16.52 26.95 -1.59
CA LYS A 19 -16.97 28.36 -1.50
C LYS A 19 -17.46 28.93 -2.83
N GLU A 20 -16.87 28.49 -3.93
CA GLU A 20 -17.19 28.97 -5.29
C GLU A 20 -18.30 28.16 -5.98
N LYS A 21 -18.87 27.14 -5.31
CA LYS A 21 -19.85 26.23 -5.90
C LYS A 21 -21.27 26.51 -5.43
N ILE A 22 -22.23 26.14 -6.29
CA ILE A 22 -23.65 26.02 -5.91
C ILE A 22 -23.76 24.83 -4.96
N LYS A 23 -24.50 24.97 -3.85
CA LYS A 23 -24.62 23.97 -2.76
C LYS A 23 -24.90 22.52 -3.23
N ASP A 24 -25.60 22.35 -4.35
CA ASP A 24 -25.91 21.02 -4.91
C ASP A 24 -24.68 20.30 -5.52
N ASN A 25 -23.60 21.04 -5.76
CA ASN A 25 -22.32 20.54 -6.29
C ASN A 25 -21.21 20.49 -5.23
N ASP A 26 -21.56 20.65 -3.95
CA ASP A 26 -20.59 20.59 -2.86
C ASP A 26 -19.89 19.22 -2.84
N ILE A 27 -18.57 19.27 -2.74
CA ILE A 27 -17.76 18.07 -2.55
C ILE A 27 -17.97 17.62 -1.11
N ILE A 28 -18.80 16.58 -0.95
CA ILE A 28 -18.97 15.91 0.35
C ILE A 28 -17.70 15.10 0.64
N ILE A 29 -17.06 15.38 1.77
CA ILE A 29 -15.86 14.68 2.22
C ILE A 29 -16.20 13.66 3.31
N ARG A 30 -15.55 12.49 3.25
CA ARG A 30 -15.47 11.54 4.35
C ARG A 30 -14.03 11.44 4.85
N GLN A 31 -13.78 11.81 6.10
CA GLN A 31 -12.46 11.63 6.71
C GLN A 31 -12.35 10.22 7.30
N ASN A 32 -11.43 9.39 6.79
CA ASN A 32 -11.16 8.07 7.37
C ASN A 32 -9.68 7.90 7.72
N LYS A 33 -9.32 8.38 8.92
CA LYS A 33 -7.94 8.32 9.42
C LYS A 33 -7.44 6.88 9.62
N HIS A 34 -8.31 5.98 10.07
CA HIS A 34 -7.87 4.65 10.49
C HIS A 34 -7.46 3.78 9.29
N LEU A 35 -8.28 3.74 8.23
CA LEU A 35 -7.96 2.98 7.03
C LEU A 35 -6.73 3.55 6.31
N ASN A 36 -6.61 4.89 6.25
CA ASN A 36 -5.44 5.51 5.63
C ASN A 36 -4.16 5.25 6.43
N ASN A 37 -4.23 5.27 7.76
CA ASN A 37 -3.08 4.93 8.61
C ASN A 37 -2.59 3.48 8.39
N LEU A 38 -3.51 2.53 8.17
CA LEU A 38 -3.17 1.14 7.90
C LEU A 38 -2.37 1.01 6.59
N ILE A 39 -2.88 1.63 5.52
CA ILE A 39 -2.22 1.66 4.21
C ILE A 39 -0.85 2.35 4.30
N GLU A 40 -0.79 3.51 4.95
CA GLU A 40 0.47 4.25 5.14
C GLU A 40 1.49 3.51 5.99
N GLN A 41 1.05 2.67 6.94
CA GLN A 41 1.95 1.83 7.70
C GLN A 41 2.56 0.72 6.84
N ASP A 42 1.77 0.10 5.97
CA ASP A 42 2.26 -0.93 5.07
C ASP A 42 3.24 -0.37 4.04
N HIS A 43 2.88 0.77 3.43
CA HIS A 43 3.76 1.52 2.52
C HIS A 43 5.09 1.91 3.18
N ARG A 44 5.08 2.28 4.47
CA ARG A 44 6.31 2.61 5.21
C ARG A 44 7.28 1.43 5.29
N ASN A 45 6.79 0.21 5.46
CA ASN A 45 7.64 -0.97 5.47
C ASN A 45 8.29 -1.21 4.11
N VAL A 46 7.51 -1.14 3.03
CA VAL A 46 8.02 -1.28 1.65
C VAL A 46 9.06 -0.20 1.35
N LYS A 47 8.75 1.07 1.61
CA LYS A 47 9.68 2.19 1.40
C LYS A 47 10.96 2.02 2.22
N ARG A 48 10.89 1.56 3.46
CA ARG A 48 12.08 1.32 4.30
C ARG A 48 13.02 0.29 3.67
N GLN A 49 12.48 -0.78 3.10
CA GLN A 49 13.29 -1.82 2.45
C GLN A 49 13.86 -1.36 1.11
N THR A 50 13.10 -0.59 0.33
CA THR A 50 13.51 -0.19 -1.03
C THR A 50 14.38 1.07 -1.08
N ARG A 51 14.32 1.94 -0.06
CA ARG A 51 15.13 3.18 0.02
C ARG A 51 16.64 2.97 -0.18
N PRO A 52 17.31 1.96 0.42
CA PRO A 52 18.73 1.70 0.16
C PRO A 52 19.04 1.17 -1.24
N MET A 53 18.04 0.70 -2.00
CA MET A 53 18.25 0.04 -3.31
C MET A 53 18.48 1.03 -4.47
N ARG A 54 18.44 2.35 -4.20
CA ARG A 54 18.58 3.43 -5.21
C ARG A 54 17.59 3.37 -6.38
N GLY A 55 16.43 2.71 -6.16
CA GLY A 55 15.37 2.55 -7.15
C GLY A 55 15.57 1.37 -8.10
N PHE A 56 14.49 0.95 -8.75
CA PHE A 56 14.49 -0.18 -9.68
C PHE A 56 14.64 0.32 -11.12
N LYS A 57 15.53 -0.31 -11.90
CA LYS A 57 15.74 0.02 -13.31
C LYS A 57 14.70 -0.61 -14.27
N ASN A 58 13.90 -1.56 -13.79
CA ASN A 58 12.97 -2.33 -14.60
C ASN A 58 11.75 -2.74 -13.75
N PHE A 59 10.53 -2.60 -14.30
CA PHE A 59 9.28 -2.91 -13.62
C PHE A 59 9.14 -4.39 -13.24
N ARG A 60 9.50 -5.32 -14.13
CA ARG A 60 9.50 -6.77 -13.81
C ARG A 60 10.41 -7.06 -12.62
N ARG A 61 11.60 -6.45 -12.59
CA ARG A 61 12.54 -6.59 -11.46
C ARG A 61 12.00 -5.96 -10.18
N ALA A 62 11.35 -4.80 -10.28
CA ALA A 62 10.69 -4.17 -9.14
C ALA A 62 9.61 -5.09 -8.56
N GLN A 63 8.77 -5.66 -9.43
CA GLN A 63 7.70 -6.58 -9.03
C GLN A 63 8.25 -7.83 -8.33
N THR A 64 9.25 -8.51 -8.92
CA THR A 64 9.90 -9.67 -8.29
C THR A 64 10.43 -9.34 -6.89
N VAL A 65 11.13 -8.21 -6.73
CA VAL A 65 11.69 -7.81 -5.43
C VAL A 65 10.59 -7.46 -4.42
N LEU A 66 9.55 -6.75 -4.84
CA LEU A 66 8.42 -6.39 -3.99
C LEU A 66 7.66 -7.64 -3.50
N VAL A 67 7.40 -8.60 -4.39
CA VAL A 67 6.78 -9.88 -4.03
C VAL A 67 7.66 -10.66 -3.04
N GLY A 68 8.98 -10.68 -3.24
CA GLY A 68 9.91 -11.29 -2.29
C GLY A 68 9.89 -10.62 -0.91
N ILE A 69 9.85 -9.29 -0.86
CA ILE A 69 9.74 -8.52 0.41
C ILE A 69 8.43 -8.84 1.13
N GLU A 70 7.30 -8.79 0.41
CA GLU A 70 5.99 -9.09 0.95
C GLU A 70 5.93 -10.51 1.51
N TRP A 71 6.48 -11.46 0.77
CA TRP A 71 6.50 -12.86 1.14
C TRP A 71 7.32 -13.13 2.41
N VAL A 72 8.52 -12.56 2.54
CA VAL A 72 9.31 -12.63 3.80
C VAL A 72 8.53 -11.99 4.96
N CYS A 73 7.83 -10.88 4.72
CA CYS A 73 6.98 -10.26 5.73
C CYS A 73 5.81 -11.17 6.15
N MET A 74 5.15 -11.86 5.23
CA MET A 74 4.07 -12.81 5.53
C MET A 74 4.57 -13.99 6.36
N LEU A 75 5.76 -14.53 6.04
CA LEU A 75 6.38 -15.59 6.83
C LEU A 75 6.70 -15.13 8.25
N ARG A 76 7.34 -13.95 8.42
CA ARG A 76 7.68 -13.40 9.73
C ARG A 76 6.46 -13.13 10.60
N LYS A 77 5.33 -12.78 9.99
CA LYS A 77 4.05 -12.56 10.69
C LYS A 77 3.25 -13.84 10.93
N GLY A 78 3.71 -15.00 10.42
CA GLY A 78 2.93 -16.25 10.47
C GLY A 78 1.64 -16.22 9.63
N GLN A 79 1.58 -15.33 8.65
CA GLN A 79 0.40 -15.13 7.78
C GLN A 79 0.42 -16.03 6.54
N TYR A 80 1.53 -16.70 6.27
CA TYR A 80 1.62 -17.66 5.17
C TYR A 80 0.91 -18.97 5.54
N ARG A 81 -0.37 -19.08 5.15
CA ARG A 81 -1.17 -20.30 5.27
C ARG A 81 -1.12 -21.05 3.94
N GLN A 82 -0.56 -22.25 3.96
CA GLN A 82 -0.54 -23.12 2.78
C GLN A 82 -1.85 -23.89 2.67
N LYS A 83 -2.31 -24.11 1.44
CA LYS A 83 -3.49 -24.92 1.17
C LYS A 83 -3.16 -26.39 1.46
N GLU A 84 -4.07 -27.11 2.11
CA GLU A 84 -3.91 -28.55 2.32
C GLU A 84 -3.82 -29.28 0.96
N GLY A 85 -2.85 -30.19 0.83
CA GLY A 85 -2.68 -31.04 -0.35
C GLY A 85 -1.56 -30.67 -1.33
N CYS A 86 -0.92 -29.50 -1.23
CA CYS A 86 0.31 -29.21 -1.97
C CYS A 86 1.12 -28.07 -1.31
N PRO A 87 1.91 -28.36 -0.26
CA PRO A 87 2.71 -27.34 0.39
C PRO A 87 3.92 -26.95 -0.45
N ILE A 88 3.93 -25.74 -1.02
CA ILE A 88 5.14 -25.16 -1.60
C ILE A 88 6.04 -24.71 -0.45
N SER A 89 7.18 -25.39 -0.30
CA SER A 89 8.23 -25.00 0.64
C SER A 89 8.59 -23.53 0.45
N PRO A 90 8.85 -22.78 1.53
CA PRO A 90 9.19 -21.39 1.37
C PRO A 90 10.35 -21.15 0.39
N VAL A 91 11.36 -22.02 0.44
CA VAL A 91 12.52 -21.97 -0.45
C VAL A 91 12.12 -22.16 -1.92
N ALA A 92 11.20 -23.07 -2.22
CA ALA A 92 10.75 -23.33 -3.59
C ALA A 92 10.02 -22.12 -4.19
N PHE A 93 9.18 -21.45 -3.40
CA PHE A 93 8.51 -20.23 -3.84
C PHE A 93 9.51 -19.12 -4.16
N PHE A 94 10.56 -18.96 -3.34
CA PHE A 94 11.60 -17.95 -3.58
C PHE A 94 12.31 -18.15 -4.92
N TYR A 95 12.62 -19.39 -5.31
CA TYR A 95 13.23 -19.67 -6.61
C TYR A 95 12.28 -19.41 -7.78
N GLN A 96 10.98 -19.68 -7.62
CA GLN A 96 9.98 -19.37 -8.66
C GLN A 96 9.88 -17.87 -8.97
N LEU A 97 10.19 -16.99 -8.01
CA LEU A 97 10.20 -15.54 -8.24
C LEU A 97 11.35 -15.08 -9.16
N ALA A 98 12.40 -15.89 -9.30
CA ALA A 98 13.61 -15.55 -10.06
C ALA A 98 13.54 -15.93 -11.54
N GLU A 99 12.55 -16.74 -11.95
CA GLU A 99 12.27 -17.18 -13.33
C GLU A 99 11.60 -16.08 -14.18
#